data_AF-A0A532BW09-F1
#
_entry.id   AF-A0A532BW09-F1
#
_cell.length_a   1.000
_cell.length_b   1.000
_cell.length_c   1.000
_cell.angle_alpha   90.00
_cell.angle_beta   90.00
_cell.angle_gamma   90.00
#
_symmetry.space_group_name_H-M   'P 1'
#
loop_
_entity.id
_entity.type
_entity.pdbx_description
1 polymer ?
#
loop_
_entity_poly.entity_id
_entity_poly.type
_entity_poly.pdbx_seq_one_letter_code
_entity_poly.pdbx_strand_id
1 'polypeptide(L)'
;MSRLLVCPPDYFSIEYEINPWMRRSNAVNSDQAIRQWHHLMQVLEQDVGAVLERMKPVSGLPDLVFTANAGIVAGGKAVPSRFRYVERQKEEVYFADWFRGQGYEVVTLDPGSFFEGAGDLLGFPDIWFGGYRQRTDIRVYSILSDWFHREIIPLELVDSRFYHLDTCLCPLSGGELLYLEIVYGYSSASLLVRYENDPGRRRRPINDDDLRQDTSRRRVYCS
;
A
#
# COMPACT_ATOMS: atom_id res chain seq x y z
N MET A 1 6.14 -15.41 12.62
CA MET A 1 7.24 -14.69 11.94
C MET A 1 6.64 -14.05 10.69
N SER A 2 6.79 -12.74 10.53
CA SER A 2 6.20 -12.01 9.40
C SER A 2 7.00 -12.26 8.12
N ARG A 3 6.31 -12.45 7.00
CA ARG A 3 6.91 -12.59 5.66
C ARG A 3 6.50 -11.38 4.83
N LEU A 4 7.46 -10.73 4.18
CA LEU A 4 7.24 -9.54 3.37
C LEU A 4 7.77 -9.76 1.96
N LEU A 5 6.98 -9.40 0.96
CA LEU A 5 7.44 -9.31 -0.42
C LEU A 5 8.15 -7.98 -0.61
N VAL A 6 9.30 -7.99 -1.28
CA VAL A 6 10.08 -6.78 -1.62
C VAL A 6 10.66 -6.91 -3.03
N CYS A 7 10.95 -5.79 -3.67
CA CYS A 7 11.64 -5.75 -4.96
C CYS A 7 12.78 -4.72 -4.90
N PRO A 8 14.01 -5.07 -5.30
CA PRO A 8 15.14 -4.16 -5.24
C PRO A 8 15.03 -3.04 -6.29
N PRO A 9 15.65 -1.87 -6.05
CA PRO A 9 15.45 -0.66 -6.86
C PRO A 9 16.39 -0.53 -8.06
N ASP A 10 16.82 -1.65 -8.66
CA ASP A 10 17.80 -1.68 -9.75
C ASP A 10 17.40 -0.83 -10.96
N TYR A 11 16.09 -0.68 -11.20
CA TYR A 11 15.51 0.14 -12.27
C TYR A 11 14.60 1.26 -11.76
N PHE A 12 14.67 1.59 -10.46
CA PHE A 12 13.84 2.64 -9.88
C PHE A 12 14.19 4.01 -10.45
N SER A 13 13.19 4.71 -10.97
CA SER A 13 13.30 6.09 -11.43
C SER A 13 11.92 6.77 -11.51
N ILE A 14 11.85 8.09 -11.71
CA ILE A 14 10.58 8.81 -11.93
C ILE A 14 10.42 9.06 -13.44
N GLU A 15 9.79 8.13 -14.15
CA GLU A 15 9.60 8.20 -15.62
C GLU A 15 8.32 8.93 -16.01
N TYR A 16 7.35 9.02 -15.09
CA TYR A 16 6.01 9.57 -15.27
C TYR A 16 5.49 10.21 -13.97
N GLU A 17 4.33 10.87 -14.02
CA GLU A 17 3.73 11.58 -12.88
C GLU A 17 2.28 11.15 -12.67
N ILE A 18 2.06 10.11 -11.85
CA ILE A 18 0.74 9.53 -11.57
C ILE A 18 0.26 9.80 -10.12
N ASN A 19 0.99 10.65 -9.40
CA ASN A 19 0.59 11.17 -8.09
C ASN A 19 1.24 12.55 -7.83
N PRO A 20 0.77 13.31 -6.83
CA PRO A 20 1.28 14.66 -6.56
C PRO A 20 2.73 14.75 -6.09
N TRP A 21 3.37 13.65 -5.70
CA TRP A 21 4.76 13.62 -5.22
C TRP A 21 5.77 13.39 -6.35
N MET A 22 5.34 12.77 -7.44
CA MET A 22 6.18 12.53 -8.61
C MET A 22 6.41 13.83 -9.37
N ARG A 23 7.68 14.10 -9.67
CA ARG A 23 8.10 15.15 -10.60
C ARG A 23 9.21 14.59 -11.46
N ARG A 24 9.05 14.54 -12.78
CA ARG A 24 10.10 14.06 -13.70
C ARG A 24 11.35 14.92 -13.65
N SER A 25 11.22 16.18 -13.23
CA SER A 25 12.35 17.07 -12.98
C SER A 25 13.20 16.65 -11.77
N ASN A 26 12.68 15.80 -10.88
CA ASN A 26 13.40 15.29 -9.72
C ASN A 26 14.10 13.98 -10.12
N ALA A 27 15.30 14.11 -10.70
CA ALA A 27 16.11 12.94 -11.02
C ALA A 27 16.39 12.11 -9.75
N VAL A 28 16.14 10.80 -9.84
CA VAL A 28 16.48 9.85 -8.77
C VAL A 28 17.99 9.70 -8.71
N ASN A 29 18.56 9.76 -7.51
CA ASN A 29 19.94 9.35 -7.26
C ASN A 29 19.94 7.84 -6.99
N SER A 30 20.27 7.03 -8.01
CA SER A 30 20.18 5.57 -7.93
C SER A 30 21.03 4.98 -6.81
N ASP A 31 22.26 5.47 -6.62
CA ASP A 31 23.14 4.99 -5.55
C ASP A 31 22.55 5.26 -4.16
N GLN A 32 21.90 6.42 -3.99
CA GLN A 32 21.22 6.75 -2.75
C GLN A 32 19.98 5.87 -2.53
N ALA A 33 19.17 5.64 -3.57
CA ALA A 33 17.99 4.79 -3.50
C ALA A 33 18.37 3.34 -3.12
N ILE A 34 19.40 2.79 -3.76
CA ILE A 34 19.95 1.46 -3.46
C ILE A 34 20.42 1.38 -2.01
N ARG A 35 21.18 2.38 -1.53
CA ARG A 35 21.65 2.41 -0.13
C ARG A 35 20.49 2.49 0.87
N GLN A 36 19.50 3.33 0.62
CA GLN A 36 18.32 3.47 1.48
C GLN A 36 17.51 2.17 1.53
N TRP A 37 17.30 1.54 0.38
CA TRP A 37 16.59 0.28 0.30
C TRP A 37 17.32 -0.84 1.05
N HIS A 38 18.62 -1.01 0.83
CA HIS A 38 19.40 -2.02 1.55
C HIS A 38 19.40 -1.79 3.07
N HIS A 39 19.46 -0.53 3.50
CA HIS A 39 19.35 -0.20 4.92
C HIS A 39 18.00 -0.62 5.49
N LEU A 40 16.89 -0.34 4.80
CA LEU A 40 15.56 -0.79 5.22
C LEU A 40 15.49 -2.33 5.29
N MET A 41 15.99 -3.04 4.28
CA MET A 41 15.98 -4.51 4.29
C MET A 41 16.79 -5.07 5.47
N GLN A 42 17.94 -4.48 5.76
CA GLN A 42 18.78 -4.88 6.89
C GLN A 42 18.04 -4.71 8.22
N VAL A 43 17.37 -3.56 8.43
CA VAL A 43 16.58 -3.32 9.64
C VAL A 43 15.43 -4.34 9.76
N LEU A 44 14.71 -4.58 8.66
CA LEU A 44 13.60 -5.55 8.65
C LEU A 44 14.07 -6.97 8.94
N GLU A 45 15.20 -7.42 8.37
CA GLU A 45 15.70 -8.78 8.56
C GLU A 45 16.38 -8.97 9.92
N GLN A 46 17.25 -8.03 10.32
CA GLN A 46 18.14 -8.21 11.48
C GLN A 46 17.53 -7.70 12.79
N ASP A 47 16.89 -6.53 12.75
CA ASP A 47 16.38 -5.90 13.97
C ASP A 47 14.93 -6.32 14.25
N VAL A 48 14.12 -6.50 13.20
CA VAL A 48 12.71 -6.91 13.30
C VAL A 48 12.51 -8.43 13.18
N GLY A 49 13.42 -9.13 12.49
CA GLY A 49 13.32 -10.57 12.26
C GLY A 49 12.26 -10.98 11.22
N ALA A 50 11.95 -10.08 10.28
CA ALA A 50 11.07 -10.38 9.15
C ALA A 50 11.78 -11.25 8.10
N VAL A 51 11.04 -12.17 7.49
CA VAL A 51 11.53 -12.92 6.33
C VAL A 51 11.19 -12.14 5.07
N LEU A 52 12.20 -11.80 4.28
CA LEU A 52 12.00 -11.05 3.04
C LEU A 52 12.07 -11.96 1.82
N GLU A 53 10.97 -12.00 1.08
CA GLU A 53 10.89 -12.65 -0.23
C GLU A 53 11.12 -11.61 -1.33
N ARG A 54 12.05 -11.90 -2.24
CA ARG A 54 12.54 -10.92 -3.20
C ARG A 54 12.04 -11.23 -4.60
N MET A 55 11.38 -10.27 -5.23
CA MET A 55 11.12 -10.29 -6.67
C MET A 55 12.37 -9.90 -7.44
N LYS A 56 12.45 -10.34 -8.70
CA LYS A 56 13.42 -9.81 -9.65
C LYS A 56 12.90 -8.47 -10.20
N PRO A 57 13.70 -7.40 -10.18
CA PRO A 57 13.31 -6.13 -10.77
C PRO A 57 13.27 -6.24 -12.30
N VAL A 58 12.44 -5.40 -12.94
CA VAL A 58 12.21 -5.45 -14.38
C VAL A 58 12.49 -4.09 -15.00
N SER A 59 13.30 -4.06 -16.05
CA SER A 59 13.61 -2.82 -16.77
C SER A 59 12.35 -2.23 -17.40
N GLY A 60 12.16 -0.92 -17.24
CA GLY A 60 10.98 -0.20 -17.70
C GLY A 60 9.75 -0.31 -16.78
N LEU A 61 9.90 -0.92 -15.60
CA LEU A 61 8.87 -0.95 -14.54
C LEU A 61 9.45 -0.36 -13.24
N PRO A 62 9.65 0.96 -13.19
CA PRO A 62 10.35 1.60 -12.07
C PRO A 62 9.61 1.45 -10.74
N ASP A 63 8.27 1.42 -10.76
CA ASP A 63 7.43 1.33 -9.56
C ASP A 63 7.24 -0.10 -9.03
N LEU A 64 7.83 -1.13 -9.66
CA LEU A 64 7.77 -2.52 -9.20
C LEU A 64 8.37 -2.69 -7.79
N VAL A 65 9.19 -1.73 -7.34
CA VAL A 65 9.71 -1.62 -5.97
C VAL A 65 8.62 -1.49 -4.91
N PHE A 66 7.47 -0.89 -5.27
CA PHE A 66 6.34 -0.64 -4.37
C PHE A 66 5.41 -1.86 -4.28
N THR A 67 5.96 -2.92 -3.68
CA THR A 67 5.33 -4.25 -3.55
C THR A 67 4.12 -4.29 -2.62
N ALA A 68 3.86 -3.24 -1.82
CA ALA A 68 2.59 -3.06 -1.13
C ALA A 68 1.41 -3.06 -2.12
N ASN A 69 1.63 -2.58 -3.34
CA ASN A 69 0.63 -2.58 -4.39
C ASN A 69 0.68 -3.85 -5.26
N ALA A 70 1.39 -4.92 -4.87
CA ALA A 70 1.38 -6.17 -5.64
C ALA A 70 0.00 -6.81 -5.68
N GLY A 71 -0.75 -6.68 -4.58
CA GLY A 71 -2.04 -7.31 -4.37
C GLY A 71 -2.27 -7.58 -2.89
N ILE A 72 -3.18 -8.49 -2.59
CA ILE A 72 -3.43 -9.00 -1.24
C ILE A 72 -3.34 -10.53 -1.22
N VAL A 73 -3.00 -11.07 -0.06
CA VAL A 73 -2.98 -12.51 0.19
C VAL A 73 -3.78 -12.80 1.46
N ALA A 74 -4.74 -13.71 1.37
CA ALA A 74 -5.48 -14.22 2.52
C ALA A 74 -6.00 -15.63 2.25
N GLY A 75 -5.91 -16.51 3.25
CA GLY A 75 -6.47 -17.87 3.17
C GLY A 75 -5.92 -18.72 2.01
N GLY A 76 -4.66 -18.52 1.61
CA GLY A 76 -4.03 -19.24 0.48
C GLY A 76 -4.42 -18.72 -0.91
N LYS A 77 -5.30 -17.71 -0.99
CA LYS A 77 -5.61 -17.00 -2.23
C LYS A 77 -4.83 -15.70 -2.30
N ALA A 78 -4.43 -15.33 -3.52
CA ALA A 78 -3.86 -14.04 -3.83
C ALA A 78 -4.75 -13.31 -4.84
N VAL A 79 -5.03 -12.03 -4.58
CA VAL A 79 -5.68 -11.14 -5.55
C VAL A 79 -4.64 -10.10 -5.97
N PRO A 80 -4.01 -10.28 -7.15
CA PRO A 80 -3.11 -9.29 -7.70
C PRO A 80 -3.84 -7.97 -7.92
N SER A 81 -3.10 -6.88 -7.81
CA SER A 81 -3.62 -5.55 -8.13
C SER A 81 -4.02 -5.45 -9.60
N ARG A 82 -4.97 -4.57 -9.86
CA ARG A 82 -5.36 -4.09 -11.18
C ARG A 82 -5.24 -2.57 -11.18
N PHE A 83 -4.15 -2.07 -11.75
CA PHE A 83 -3.74 -0.68 -11.61
C PHE A 83 -4.62 0.28 -12.41
N ARG A 84 -4.94 1.43 -11.81
CA ARG A 84 -5.68 2.49 -12.48
C ARG A 84 -4.90 3.11 -13.63
N TYR A 85 -3.61 3.28 -13.42
CA TYR A 85 -2.70 3.97 -14.34
C TYR A 85 -1.99 2.96 -15.25
N VAL A 86 -2.01 3.23 -16.56
CA VAL A 86 -1.45 2.36 -17.60
C VAL A 86 0.05 2.14 -17.44
N GLU A 87 0.73 3.10 -16.81
CA GLU A 87 2.14 3.08 -16.49
C GLU A 87 2.51 1.88 -15.60
N ARG A 88 1.63 1.51 -14.66
CA ARG A 88 1.82 0.39 -13.72
C ARG A 88 1.14 -0.91 -14.12
N GLN A 89 0.22 -0.89 -15.09
CA GLN A 89 -0.53 -2.10 -15.52
C GLN A 89 0.38 -3.24 -16.02
N LYS A 90 1.56 -2.93 -16.54
CA LYS A 90 2.53 -3.95 -16.95
C LYS A 90 3.15 -4.71 -15.76
N GLU A 91 3.05 -4.20 -14.54
CA GLU A 91 3.52 -4.87 -13.32
C GLU A 91 2.61 -6.04 -12.92
N GLU A 92 1.32 -5.98 -13.27
CA GLU A 92 0.28 -6.94 -12.86
C GLU A 92 0.66 -8.39 -13.15
N VAL A 93 1.23 -8.64 -14.34
CA VAL A 93 1.64 -9.99 -14.75
C VAL A 93 2.78 -10.51 -13.87
N TYR A 94 3.74 -9.65 -13.48
CA TYR A 94 4.87 -10.06 -12.64
C TYR A 94 4.42 -10.35 -11.21
N PHE A 95 3.48 -9.58 -10.67
CA PHE A 95 2.89 -9.87 -9.37
C PHE A 95 2.08 -11.17 -9.40
N ALA A 96 1.22 -11.35 -10.41
CA ALA A 96 0.43 -12.56 -10.57
C ALA A 96 1.31 -13.81 -10.72
N ASP A 97 2.37 -13.74 -11.53
CA ASP A 97 3.30 -14.85 -11.73
C ASP A 97 4.11 -15.15 -10.47
N TRP A 98 4.50 -14.11 -9.72
CA TRP A 98 5.15 -14.32 -8.42
C TRP A 98 4.22 -15.05 -7.45
N PHE A 99 2.96 -14.62 -7.33
CA PHE A 99 2.00 -15.30 -6.45
C PHE A 99 1.76 -16.76 -6.86
N ARG A 100 1.62 -17.05 -8.15
CA ARG A 100 1.52 -18.44 -8.66
C ARG A 100 2.76 -19.25 -8.33
N GLY A 101 3.95 -18.66 -8.49
CA GLY A 101 5.23 -19.28 -8.18
C GLY A 101 5.39 -19.62 -6.70
N GLN A 102 4.74 -18.87 -5.80
CA GLN A 102 4.66 -19.16 -4.37
C GLN A 102 3.55 -20.15 -3.98
N GLY A 103 2.78 -20.66 -4.96
CA GLY A 103 1.72 -21.64 -4.74
C GLY A 103 0.38 -21.06 -4.28
N TYR A 104 0.18 -19.73 -4.38
CA TYR A 104 -1.12 -19.14 -4.12
C TYR A 104 -2.11 -19.43 -5.24
N GLU A 105 -3.38 -19.59 -4.87
CA GLU A 105 -4.47 -19.55 -5.84
C GLU A 105 -4.69 -18.09 -6.26
N VAL A 106 -4.31 -17.77 -7.49
CA VAL A 106 -4.45 -16.40 -8.03
C VAL A 106 -5.85 -16.19 -8.59
N VAL A 107 -6.58 -15.23 -8.00
CA VAL A 107 -7.92 -14.80 -8.44
C VAL A 107 -7.84 -13.34 -8.88
N THR A 108 -8.35 -13.03 -10.07
CA THR A 108 -8.24 -11.68 -10.66
C THR A 108 -9.59 -10.99 -10.74
N LEU A 109 -9.61 -9.68 -10.49
CA LEU A 109 -10.78 -8.84 -10.71
C LEU A 109 -11.08 -8.65 -12.20
N ASP A 110 -12.35 -8.44 -12.52
CA ASP A 110 -12.82 -8.20 -13.88
C ASP A 110 -12.18 -6.95 -14.50
N PRO A 111 -12.01 -6.91 -15.84
CA PRO A 111 -11.61 -5.71 -16.55
C PRO A 111 -12.43 -4.47 -16.15
N GLY A 112 -11.74 -3.38 -15.85
CA GLY A 112 -12.36 -2.11 -15.44
C GLY A 112 -12.64 -1.99 -13.92
N SER A 113 -12.28 -3.00 -13.12
CA SER A 113 -12.34 -2.92 -11.65
C SER A 113 -10.95 -2.63 -11.08
N PHE A 114 -10.69 -1.39 -10.69
CA PHE A 114 -9.36 -0.99 -10.21
C PHE A 114 -9.16 -1.28 -8.72
N PHE A 115 -7.99 -1.83 -8.39
CA PHE A 115 -7.62 -2.22 -7.03
C PHE A 115 -6.10 -2.23 -6.90
N GLU A 116 -5.55 -1.52 -5.92
CA GLU A 116 -4.09 -1.37 -5.78
C GLU A 116 -3.54 -2.04 -4.50
N GLY A 117 -4.15 -3.17 -4.15
CA GLY A 117 -3.57 -4.16 -3.23
C GLY A 117 -3.57 -3.73 -1.76
N ALA A 118 -2.56 -4.20 -1.02
CA ALA A 118 -2.40 -3.87 0.38
C ALA A 118 -2.14 -2.38 0.64
N GLY A 119 -1.71 -1.62 -0.38
CA GLY A 119 -1.65 -0.16 -0.28
C GLY A 119 -3.02 0.51 -0.07
N ASP A 120 -4.11 -0.13 -0.51
CA ASP A 120 -5.50 0.35 -0.36
C ASP A 120 -6.38 -0.57 0.47
N LEU A 121 -5.85 -1.67 1.02
CA LEU A 121 -6.60 -2.60 1.87
C LEU A 121 -5.72 -3.10 3.01
N LEU A 122 -5.96 -2.54 4.19
CA LEU A 122 -5.21 -2.81 5.42
C LEU A 122 -6.16 -3.21 6.54
N GLY A 123 -5.71 -3.98 7.51
CA GLY A 123 -6.51 -4.17 8.71
C GLY A 123 -6.04 -5.29 9.62
N PHE A 124 -6.99 -5.76 10.42
CA PHE A 124 -6.82 -6.77 11.44
C PHE A 124 -7.36 -8.12 10.96
N PRO A 125 -7.18 -9.20 11.75
CA PRO A 125 -7.70 -10.51 11.38
C PRO A 125 -9.22 -10.56 11.19
N ASP A 126 -9.97 -9.74 11.91
CA ASP A 126 -11.44 -9.69 11.95
C ASP A 126 -12.06 -8.64 11.01
N ILE A 127 -11.33 -7.56 10.71
CA ILE A 127 -11.86 -6.42 9.96
C ILE A 127 -10.79 -5.70 9.15
N TRP A 128 -11.16 -5.30 7.93
CA TRP A 128 -10.31 -4.55 7.02
C TRP A 128 -10.87 -3.17 6.72
N PHE A 129 -9.99 -2.28 6.29
CA PHE A 129 -10.24 -0.91 5.88
C PHE A 129 -9.80 -0.74 4.44
N GLY A 130 -10.70 -0.23 3.60
CA GLY A 130 -10.48 -0.09 2.16
C GLY A 130 -10.46 1.38 1.71
N GLY A 131 -9.31 1.89 1.30
CA GLY A 131 -9.19 3.25 0.75
C GLY A 131 -9.66 3.36 -0.70
N TYR A 132 -10.66 4.21 -0.99
CA TYR A 132 -11.18 4.39 -2.35
C TYR A 132 -11.14 5.84 -2.82
N ARG A 133 -11.53 6.03 -4.10
CA ARG A 133 -11.70 7.28 -4.87
C ARG A 133 -10.50 7.67 -5.72
N GLN A 134 -9.29 7.53 -5.18
CA GLN A 134 -8.06 7.96 -5.85
C GLN A 134 -7.53 6.86 -6.79
N ARG A 135 -7.40 5.64 -6.25
CA ARG A 135 -6.82 4.48 -6.95
C ARG A 135 -7.83 3.34 -7.06
N THR A 136 -8.18 2.73 -5.93
CA THR A 136 -9.15 1.63 -5.86
C THR A 136 -10.61 2.09 -6.05
N ASP A 137 -11.38 1.29 -6.78
CA ASP A 137 -12.84 1.45 -6.93
C ASP A 137 -13.59 0.87 -5.72
N ILE A 138 -14.51 1.64 -5.13
CA ILE A 138 -15.29 1.20 -3.95
C ILE A 138 -16.03 -0.13 -4.14
N ARG A 139 -16.47 -0.42 -5.38
CA ARG A 139 -17.22 -1.63 -5.74
C ARG A 139 -16.41 -2.91 -5.54
N VAL A 140 -15.08 -2.82 -5.61
CA VAL A 140 -14.18 -3.96 -5.40
C VAL A 140 -14.31 -4.51 -3.99
N TYR A 141 -14.58 -3.67 -2.99
CA TYR A 141 -14.65 -4.14 -1.61
C TYR A 141 -15.82 -5.07 -1.32
N SER A 142 -16.95 -4.94 -2.03
CA SER A 142 -18.02 -5.93 -1.95
C SER A 142 -17.55 -7.30 -2.43
N ILE A 143 -16.84 -7.34 -3.55
CA ILE A 143 -16.31 -8.57 -4.16
C ILE A 143 -15.28 -9.22 -3.23
N LEU A 144 -14.33 -8.44 -2.71
CA LEU A 144 -13.31 -8.95 -1.81
C LEU A 144 -13.90 -9.41 -0.46
N SER A 145 -14.88 -8.68 0.06
CA SER A 145 -15.63 -9.07 1.26
C SER A 145 -16.27 -10.45 1.07
N ASP A 146 -16.90 -10.70 -0.08
CA ASP A 146 -17.53 -11.98 -0.41
C ASP A 146 -16.50 -13.11 -0.58
N TRP A 147 -15.38 -12.84 -1.26
CA TRP A 147 -14.34 -13.84 -1.50
C TRP A 147 -13.61 -14.27 -0.24
N PHE A 148 -13.36 -13.35 0.68
CA PHE A 148 -12.58 -13.61 1.89
C PHE A 148 -13.44 -13.81 3.14
N HIS A 149 -14.76 -13.61 3.05
CA HIS A 149 -15.69 -13.64 4.17
C HIS A 149 -15.24 -12.71 5.32
N ARG A 150 -14.87 -11.48 4.97
CA ARG A 150 -14.33 -10.48 5.89
C ARG A 150 -15.02 -9.15 5.69
N GLU A 151 -15.34 -8.50 6.81
CA GLU A 151 -15.86 -7.15 6.78
C GLU A 151 -14.79 -6.18 6.26
N ILE A 152 -15.17 -5.34 5.29
CA ILE A 152 -14.34 -4.27 4.75
C ILE A 152 -15.08 -2.95 4.94
N ILE A 153 -14.51 -2.06 5.75
CA ILE A 153 -14.99 -0.69 5.94
C ILE A 153 -14.39 0.19 4.83
N PRO A 154 -15.19 0.71 3.89
CA PRO A 154 -14.67 1.63 2.87
C PRO A 154 -14.40 3.02 3.47
N LEU A 155 -13.24 3.58 3.16
CA LEU A 155 -12.76 4.89 3.59
C LEU A 155 -12.46 5.77 2.36
N GLU A 156 -13.18 6.88 2.22
CA GLU A 156 -13.02 7.82 1.11
C GLU A 156 -11.78 8.69 1.29
N LEU A 157 -10.82 8.58 0.39
CA LEU A 157 -9.62 9.42 0.39
C LEU A 157 -9.88 10.73 -0.37
N VAL A 158 -9.96 11.85 0.36
CA VAL A 158 -10.33 13.14 -0.23
C VAL A 158 -9.14 14.02 -0.61
N ASP A 159 -7.97 13.76 -0.04
CA ASP A 159 -6.74 14.48 -0.34
C ASP A 159 -5.83 13.68 -1.28
N SER A 160 -5.57 14.23 -2.47
CA SER A 160 -4.71 13.60 -3.48
C SER A 160 -3.26 13.32 -3.03
N ARG A 161 -2.78 13.99 -1.97
CA ARG A 161 -1.47 13.71 -1.35
C ARG A 161 -1.43 12.33 -0.71
N PHE A 162 -2.57 11.86 -0.20
CA PHE A 162 -2.74 10.58 0.46
C PHE A 162 -3.60 9.67 -0.43
N TYR A 163 -3.04 9.31 -1.58
CA TYR A 163 -3.76 8.66 -2.67
C TYR A 163 -3.89 7.13 -2.51
N HIS A 164 -3.13 6.56 -1.58
CA HIS A 164 -3.28 5.18 -1.09
C HIS A 164 -3.57 5.21 0.40
N LEU A 165 -4.34 4.23 0.90
CA LEU A 165 -4.69 4.13 2.31
C LEU A 165 -3.47 4.04 3.23
N ASP A 166 -2.45 3.28 2.85
CA ASP A 166 -1.23 3.04 3.64
C ASP A 166 -0.40 4.31 3.90
N THR A 167 -0.60 5.37 3.12
CA THR A 167 0.03 6.67 3.34
C THR A 167 -0.56 7.45 4.51
N CYS A 168 -1.75 7.06 4.99
CA CYS A 168 -2.50 7.80 6.00
C CYS A 168 -3.21 6.93 7.06
N LEU A 169 -3.06 5.61 6.99
CA LEU A 169 -3.58 4.66 7.97
C LEU A 169 -2.65 3.46 8.10
N CYS A 170 -2.36 3.07 9.34
CA CYS A 170 -1.49 1.96 9.67
C CYS A 170 -2.04 1.20 10.88
N PRO A 171 -2.58 -0.01 10.70
CA PRO A 171 -2.97 -0.91 11.79
C PRO A 171 -1.72 -1.44 12.52
N LEU A 172 -1.74 -1.42 13.85
CA LEU A 172 -0.64 -1.88 14.70
C LEU A 172 -1.03 -3.13 15.49
N SER A 173 -0.07 -4.01 15.77
CA SER A 173 -0.30 -5.33 16.39
C SER A 173 -1.03 -5.32 17.75
N GLY A 174 -1.09 -4.17 18.43
CA GLY A 174 -1.85 -3.98 19.67
C GLY A 174 -3.34 -3.72 19.49
N GLY A 175 -3.88 -3.82 18.26
CA GLY A 175 -5.25 -3.38 17.94
C GLY A 175 -5.37 -1.85 17.83
N GLU A 176 -4.24 -1.15 17.80
CA GLU A 176 -4.19 0.30 17.67
C GLU A 176 -4.24 0.70 16.19
N LEU A 177 -4.90 1.80 15.89
CA LEU A 177 -4.93 2.39 14.56
C LEU A 177 -4.22 3.74 14.57
N LEU A 178 -3.14 3.84 13.80
CA LEU A 178 -2.42 5.09 13.53
C LEU A 178 -2.99 5.70 12.26
N TYR A 179 -3.51 6.92 12.29
CA TYR A 179 -4.10 7.54 11.10
C TYR A 179 -4.14 9.08 11.13
N LEU A 180 -4.26 9.68 9.95
CA LEU A 180 -4.47 11.12 9.75
C LEU A 180 -5.95 11.44 9.58
N GLU A 181 -6.53 12.26 10.46
CA GLU A 181 -7.99 12.48 10.45
C GLU A 181 -8.49 13.26 9.23
N ILE A 182 -7.72 14.27 8.82
CA ILE A 182 -8.17 15.29 7.86
C ILE A 182 -8.24 14.81 6.40
N VAL A 183 -7.80 13.58 6.12
CA VAL A 183 -7.67 13.07 4.74
C VAL A 183 -8.88 12.24 4.30
N TYR A 184 -9.85 12.06 5.21
CA TYR A 184 -11.05 11.25 4.99
C TYR A 184 -12.31 12.09 4.77
N GLY A 185 -13.23 11.59 3.94
CA GLY A 185 -14.59 12.12 3.87
C GLY A 185 -15.32 12.03 5.22
N TYR A 186 -16.28 12.93 5.47
CA TYR A 186 -16.97 13.02 6.76
C TYR A 186 -17.61 11.70 7.23
N SER A 187 -18.20 10.95 6.30
CA SER A 187 -18.78 9.63 6.57
C SER A 187 -17.72 8.60 6.99
N SER A 188 -16.55 8.63 6.34
CA SER A 188 -15.44 7.72 6.61
C SER A 188 -14.78 8.02 7.96
N ALA A 189 -14.59 9.31 8.29
CA ALA A 189 -14.15 9.72 9.61
C ALA A 189 -15.11 9.22 10.71
N SER A 190 -16.42 9.28 10.46
CA SER A 190 -17.43 8.76 11.40
C SER A 190 -17.38 7.23 11.57
N LEU A 191 -17.01 6.48 10.54
CA LEU A 191 -16.84 5.02 10.62
C LEU A 191 -15.61 4.65 11.46
N LEU A 192 -14.51 5.40 11.33
CA LEU A 192 -13.34 5.25 12.19
C LEU A 192 -13.70 5.51 13.67
N VAL A 193 -14.48 6.56 13.94
CA VAL A 193 -14.99 6.84 15.31
C VAL A 193 -15.86 5.70 15.84
N ARG A 194 -16.62 5.01 14.99
CA ARG A 194 -17.42 3.84 15.43
C ARG A 194 -16.54 2.64 15.77
N TYR A 195 -15.51 2.38 14.98
CA TYR A 195 -14.52 1.33 15.24
C TYR A 195 -13.83 1.51 16.61
N GLU A 196 -13.62 2.75 17.06
CA GLU A 196 -13.00 3.10 18.35
C GLU A 196 -13.81 2.69 19.58
N ASN A 197 -15.14 2.62 19.48
CA ASN A 197 -16.00 2.38 20.64
C ASN A 197 -16.04 0.90 21.07
N ASP A 198 -15.33 0.03 20.35
CA ASP A 198 -15.22 -1.40 20.65
C ASP A 198 -14.12 -1.64 21.72
N PRO A 199 -14.43 -2.32 22.85
CA PRO A 199 -13.47 -2.52 23.95
C PRO A 199 -12.17 -3.20 23.49
N GLY A 200 -11.04 -2.52 23.66
CA GLY A 200 -9.70 -3.04 23.34
C GLY A 200 -9.02 -2.37 22.15
N ARG A 201 -9.73 -1.53 21.39
CA ARG A 201 -9.17 -0.73 20.29
C ARG A 201 -8.72 0.64 20.78
N ARG A 202 -7.63 1.17 20.23
CA ARG A 202 -7.09 2.49 20.63
C ARG A 202 -6.66 3.31 19.41
N ARG A 203 -6.83 4.63 19.51
CA ARG A 203 -6.42 5.60 18.48
C ARG A 203 -5.06 6.20 18.78
N ARG A 204 -4.28 6.43 17.72
CA ARG A 204 -3.21 7.44 17.70
C ARG A 204 -3.45 8.41 16.54
N PRO A 205 -4.10 9.57 16.78
CA PRO A 205 -4.17 10.64 15.78
C PRO A 205 -2.75 11.08 15.47
N ILE A 206 -2.42 11.24 14.19
CA ILE A 206 -1.25 12.01 13.80
C ILE A 206 -1.74 13.43 13.47
N ASN A 207 -1.03 14.45 13.97
CA ASN A 207 -1.33 15.85 13.67
C ASN A 207 -0.55 16.33 12.44
N ASP A 208 -1.00 17.41 11.82
CA ASP A 208 -0.31 18.02 10.66
C ASP A 208 1.15 18.38 10.92
N ASP A 209 1.54 18.67 12.17
CA ASP A 209 2.93 18.98 12.51
C ASP A 209 3.85 17.76 12.39
N ASP A 210 3.35 16.54 12.54
CA ASP A 210 4.12 15.31 12.30
C ASP A 210 4.32 15.05 10.79
N LEU A 211 3.46 15.64 9.94
CA LEU A 211 3.59 15.62 8.47
C LEU A 211 4.55 16.68 7.94
N ARG A 212 4.93 17.68 8.76
CA ARG A 212 5.89 18.72 8.40
C ARG A 212 7.33 18.19 8.50
N GLN A 213 7.67 17.23 7.65
CA GLN A 213 9.07 17.06 7.25
C GLN A 213 9.40 18.10 6.18
N ASP A 214 10.00 19.20 6.64
CA ASP A 214 10.92 20.07 5.89
C ASP A 214 10.63 20.26 4.39
N THR A 215 9.61 21.05 4.06
CA THR A 215 9.40 21.54 2.68
C THR A 215 10.53 22.45 2.18
N SER A 216 11.50 22.82 3.03
CA SER A 216 12.68 23.61 2.66
C SER A 216 13.87 22.75 2.22
N ARG A 217 13.88 21.45 2.52
CA ARG A 217 14.80 20.46 1.92
C ARG A 217 14.01 19.50 1.06
N ARG A 218 14.03 19.76 -0.25
CA ARG A 218 13.67 18.82 -1.32
C ARG A 218 14.46 17.51 -1.16
N ARG A 219 14.00 16.60 -0.31
CA ARG A 219 14.39 15.21 -0.28
C ARG A 219 13.11 14.42 -0.13
N VAL A 220 12.61 13.97 -1.28
CA VAL A 220 11.59 12.93 -1.34
C VAL A 220 12.25 11.69 -0.76
N TYR A 221 11.88 11.34 0.48
CA TYR A 221 12.15 10.03 1.03
C TYR A 221 10.94 9.17 0.64
N CYS A 222 11.09 8.36 -0.41
CA CYS A 222 10.18 7.25 -0.64
C CYS A 222 10.49 6.19 0.42
N SER A 223 9.53 5.93 1.30
CA SER A 223 9.41 4.70 2.09
C SER A 223 8.90 3.57 1.22
#